data_AF-A0AAE9Y8T9-F1
#
_entry.id   AF-A0AAE9Y8T9-F1
#
_cell.length_a   1.000
_cell.length_b   1.000
_cell.length_c   1.000
_cell.angle_alpha   90.00
_cell.angle_beta   90.00
_cell.angle_gamma   90.00
#
_symmetry.space_group_name_H-M   'P 1'
#
loop_
_entity.id
_entity.type
_entity.pdbx_description
1 polymer ?
#
loop_
_entity_poly.entity_id
_entity_poly.type
_entity_poly.pdbx_seq_one_letter_code
_entity_poly.pdbx_strand_id
1 'polypeptide(L)'
;MPDRTYIGPAASGTVRTNADRLIRFTRGEPVTFTAEEADGLGDEWTTGGIPDGTIADIKKWVGTDPDRAAAALADEQTRPNPRVSLIGHLTDLATPGDPDAQEG
;
A
#
# COMPACT_ATOMS: atom_id res chain seq x y z
N MET A 1 -5.09 -11.25 -10.74
CA MET A 1 -5.89 -10.51 -9.74
C MET A 1 -4.93 -9.59 -8.99
N PRO A 2 -5.33 -8.38 -8.56
CA PRO A 2 -4.40 -7.45 -7.93
C PRO A 2 -3.97 -7.94 -6.54
N ASP A 3 -2.69 -7.84 -6.28
CA ASP A 3 -2.12 -8.02 -4.95
C ASP A 3 -2.54 -6.86 -4.03
N ARG A 4 -2.90 -7.18 -2.79
CA ARG A 4 -3.34 -6.23 -1.76
C ARG A 4 -2.46 -6.36 -0.53
N THR A 5 -2.26 -5.24 0.15
CA THR A 5 -1.34 -5.16 1.29
C THR A 5 -2.14 -5.12 2.58
N TYR A 6 -1.79 -5.96 3.55
CA TYR A 6 -2.49 -6.08 4.82
C TYR A 6 -1.52 -5.95 5.99
N ILE A 7 -1.97 -5.33 7.08
CA ILE A 7 -1.28 -5.37 8.39
C ILE A 7 -1.94 -6.48 9.20
N GLY A 8 -1.11 -7.42 9.68
CA GLY A 8 -1.57 -8.49 10.56
C GLY A 8 -2.00 -7.98 11.94
N PRO A 9 -2.97 -8.66 12.58
CA PRO A 9 -3.59 -8.20 13.84
C PRO A 9 -2.66 -8.27 15.06
N ALA A 10 -1.66 -9.15 15.02
CA ALA A 10 -0.74 -9.40 16.13
C ALA A 10 0.63 -8.73 15.93
N ALA A 11 1.38 -8.53 17.03
CA ALA A 11 2.73 -7.96 17.04
C ALA A 11 3.68 -8.67 16.05
N SER A 12 3.56 -9.98 15.93
CA SER A 12 4.14 -10.80 14.86
C SER A 12 3.45 -12.16 14.88
N GLY A 13 3.50 -12.89 13.77
CA GLY A 13 2.85 -14.19 13.66
C GLY A 13 3.11 -14.87 12.32
N THR A 14 2.48 -16.03 12.13
CA THR A 14 2.38 -16.72 10.84
C THR A 14 0.91 -16.94 10.55
N VAL A 15 0.48 -16.57 9.34
CA VAL A 15 -0.87 -16.84 8.85
C VAL A 15 -0.83 -17.83 7.71
N ARG A 16 -1.83 -18.69 7.65
CA ARG A 16 -2.04 -19.61 6.53
C ARG A 16 -3.14 -19.01 5.65
N THR A 17 -2.83 -18.76 4.39
CA THR A 17 -3.83 -18.29 3.41
C THR A 17 -4.71 -19.44 2.92
N ASN A 18 -5.81 -19.13 2.25
CA ASN A 18 -6.66 -20.13 1.57
C ASN A 18 -5.91 -20.96 0.52
N ALA A 19 -4.81 -20.44 -0.02
CA ALA A 19 -3.94 -21.15 -0.98
C ALA A 19 -2.92 -22.07 -0.29
N ASP A 20 -3.11 -22.38 0.99
CA ASP A 20 -2.21 -23.19 1.83
C ASP A 20 -0.83 -22.57 2.07
N ARG A 21 -0.67 -21.28 1.77
CA ARG A 21 0.62 -20.59 1.90
C ARG A 21 0.79 -20.06 3.31
N LEU A 22 1.94 -20.36 3.92
CA LEU A 22 2.33 -19.82 5.23
C LEU A 22 3.11 -18.53 5.03
N ILE A 23 2.57 -17.42 5.54
CA ILE A 23 3.20 -16.10 5.46
C ILE A 23 3.47 -15.59 6.88
N ARG A 24 4.73 -15.20 7.14
CA ARG A 24 5.12 -14.56 8.38
C ARG A 24 4.83 -13.07 8.29
N PHE A 25 4.33 -12.49 9.38
CA PHE A 25 3.99 -11.08 9.47
C PHE A 25 4.51 -10.48 10.77
N THR A 26 4.73 -9.17 10.75
CA THR A 26 5.07 -8.35 11.92
C THR A 26 4.14 -7.15 11.91
N ARG A 27 3.69 -6.68 13.08
CA ARG A 27 2.84 -5.49 13.17
C ARG A 27 3.60 -4.28 12.66
N GLY A 28 2.98 -3.57 11.71
CA GLY A 28 3.59 -2.44 11.03
C GLY A 28 4.41 -2.82 9.79
N GLU A 29 4.64 -4.12 9.55
CA GLU A 29 5.20 -4.57 8.28
C GLU A 29 4.07 -4.92 7.29
N PRO A 30 4.04 -4.29 6.11
CA PRO A 30 3.07 -4.61 5.07
C PRO A 30 3.29 -6.04 4.56
N VAL A 31 2.22 -6.83 4.53
CA VAL A 31 2.23 -8.17 3.95
C VAL A 31 1.37 -8.21 2.70
N THR A 32 1.93 -8.69 1.61
CA THR A 32 1.23 -8.80 0.33
C THR A 32 0.46 -10.12 0.25
N PHE A 33 -0.83 -10.03 -0.05
CA PHE A 33 -1.72 -11.15 -0.32
C PHE A 33 -2.46 -10.91 -1.62
N THR A 34 -2.74 -11.96 -2.39
CA THR A 34 -3.73 -11.86 -3.46
C THR A 34 -5.14 -11.65 -2.89
N ALA A 35 -6.05 -11.10 -3.68
CA ALA A 35 -7.45 -10.92 -3.28
C ALA A 35 -8.10 -12.23 -2.78
N GLU A 36 -7.79 -13.37 -3.41
CA GLU A 36 -8.27 -14.70 -3.02
C GLU A 36 -7.65 -15.20 -1.70
N GLU A 37 -6.36 -14.89 -1.48
CA GLU A 37 -5.70 -15.22 -0.21
C GLU A 37 -6.28 -14.41 0.94
N ALA A 38 -6.58 -13.14 0.71
CA ALA A 38 -7.10 -12.22 1.71
C ALA A 38 -8.54 -12.50 2.13
N ASP A 39 -9.36 -13.05 1.24
CA ASP A 39 -10.74 -13.46 1.53
C ASP A 39 -10.82 -14.42 2.74
N GLY A 40 -9.79 -15.25 2.94
CA GLY A 40 -9.72 -16.21 4.05
C GLY A 40 -9.02 -15.72 5.32
N LEU A 41 -8.44 -14.52 5.31
CA LEU A 41 -7.70 -14.01 6.47
C LEU A 41 -8.62 -13.46 7.56
N GLY A 42 -9.85 -13.05 7.20
CA GLY A 42 -10.83 -12.45 8.10
C GLY A 42 -10.63 -10.94 8.33
N ASP A 43 -11.68 -10.26 8.82
CA ASP A 43 -11.72 -8.80 9.02
C ASP A 43 -10.68 -8.26 10.02
N GLU A 44 -10.03 -9.14 10.80
CA GLU A 44 -8.92 -8.79 11.69
C GLU A 44 -7.65 -8.37 10.91
N TRP A 45 -7.55 -8.78 9.64
CA TRP A 45 -6.53 -8.31 8.71
C TRP A 45 -7.00 -7.02 8.06
N THR A 46 -6.48 -5.93 8.59
CA THR A 46 -6.76 -4.60 8.04
C THR A 46 -5.91 -4.40 6.79
N THR A 47 -6.51 -3.87 5.72
CA THR A 47 -5.73 -3.35 4.58
C THR A 47 -4.74 -2.36 5.15
N GLY A 48 -3.46 -2.68 5.02
CA GLY A 48 -2.47 -2.05 5.85
C GLY A 48 -2.44 -0.55 5.59
N GLY A 49 -2.71 0.24 6.63
CA GLY A 49 -2.76 1.68 6.53
C GLY A 49 -1.47 2.24 5.93
N ILE A 50 -1.59 3.35 5.21
CA ILE A 50 -0.44 4.04 4.65
C ILE A 50 0.48 4.43 5.81
N PRO A 51 1.79 4.13 5.73
CA PRO A 51 2.70 4.46 6.82
C PRO A 51 2.70 5.97 7.06
N ASP A 52 2.46 6.41 8.30
CA ASP A 52 2.41 7.82 8.67
C ASP A 52 3.81 8.47 8.80
N GLY A 53 4.85 7.64 8.69
CA GLY A 53 6.27 7.95 8.89
C GLY A 53 6.87 8.93 7.88
N THR A 54 8.17 8.83 7.61
CA THR A 54 8.85 9.79 6.72
C THR A 54 8.48 9.59 5.25
N ILE A 55 8.75 10.60 4.41
CA ILE A 55 8.59 10.49 2.94
C ILE A 55 9.32 9.26 2.40
N ALA A 56 10.51 8.93 2.92
CA ALA A 56 11.27 7.76 2.50
C ALA A 56 10.58 6.44 2.84
N ASP A 57 9.88 6.39 3.98
CA ASP A 57 9.13 5.21 4.42
C ASP A 57 7.91 4.97 3.52
N ILE A 58 7.18 6.04 3.21
CA ILE A 58 6.04 6.00 2.27
C ILE A 58 6.53 5.61 0.87
N LYS A 59 7.62 6.21 0.38
CA LYS A 59 8.20 5.83 -0.93
C LYS A 59 8.64 4.37 -0.97
N LYS A 60 9.22 3.85 0.11
CA LYS A 60 9.61 2.44 0.21
C LYS A 60 8.40 1.51 0.23
N TRP A 61 7.33 1.90 0.92
CA TRP A 61 6.06 1.17 0.96
C TRP A 61 5.36 1.16 -0.41
N VAL A 62 5.27 2.33 -1.06
CA VAL A 62 4.70 2.47 -2.41
C VAL A 62 5.51 1.66 -3.42
N GLY A 63 6.83 1.77 -3.40
CA GLY A 63 7.70 1.13 -4.38
C GLY A 63 7.38 1.65 -5.78
N THR A 64 7.01 0.74 -6.68
CA THR A 64 6.60 1.03 -8.07
C THR A 64 5.12 0.70 -8.32
N ASP A 65 4.34 0.56 -7.25
CA ASP A 65 2.95 0.12 -7.33
C ASP A 65 2.02 1.35 -7.47
N PRO A 66 1.31 1.51 -8.60
CA PRO A 66 0.47 2.68 -8.86
C PRO A 66 -0.75 2.72 -7.93
N ASP A 67 -1.31 1.57 -7.54
CA ASP A 67 -2.43 1.49 -6.59
C ASP A 67 -2.00 1.96 -5.19
N ARG A 68 -0.81 1.57 -4.74
CA ARG A 68 -0.22 2.10 -3.49
C ARG A 68 0.07 3.58 -3.59
N ALA A 69 0.57 4.06 -4.74
CA ALA A 69 0.82 5.47 -4.94
C ALA A 69 -0.49 6.28 -4.85
N ALA A 70 -1.57 5.79 -5.45
CA ALA A 70 -2.89 6.41 -5.38
C ALA A 70 -3.46 6.41 -3.95
N ALA A 71 -3.31 5.31 -3.21
CA ALA A 71 -3.73 5.23 -1.81
C ALA A 71 -2.97 6.23 -0.94
N ALA A 72 -1.63 6.23 -1.03
CA ALA A 72 -0.78 7.18 -0.30
C ALA A 72 -1.07 8.64 -0.67
N LEU A 73 -1.41 8.90 -1.94
CA LEU A 73 -1.75 10.22 -2.44
C LEU A 73 -3.08 10.71 -1.85
N ALA A 74 -4.08 9.84 -1.77
CA ALA A 74 -5.38 10.16 -1.19
C ALA A 74 -5.25 10.48 0.33
N ASP A 75 -4.49 9.68 1.07
CA ASP A 75 -4.22 9.96 2.49
C ASP A 75 -3.46 11.27 2.67
N GLU A 76 -2.36 11.47 1.95
CA GLU A 76 -1.52 12.66 2.08
C GLU A 76 -2.27 13.95 1.73
N GLN A 77 -3.22 13.92 0.79
CA GLN A 77 -4.09 15.06 0.48
C GLN A 77 -5.07 15.42 1.60
N THR A 78 -5.46 14.45 2.44
CA THR A 78 -6.36 14.69 3.58
C THR A 78 -5.61 15.15 4.84
N ARG A 79 -4.28 15.12 4.84
CA ARG A 79 -3.48 15.56 5.99
C ARG A 79 -3.58 17.08 6.17
N PRO A 80 -3.59 17.57 7.42
CA PRO A 80 -3.63 19.01 7.70
C PRO A 80 -2.39 19.77 7.21
N ASN A 81 -1.26 19.07 7.00
CA ASN A 81 -0.05 19.64 6.45
C ASN A 81 0.55 18.70 5.38
N PRO A 82 -0.02 18.73 4.16
CA PRO A 82 0.37 17.82 3.09
C PRO A 82 1.81 18.06 2.64
N ARG A 83 2.56 16.98 2.46
CA ARG A 83 3.93 16.99 1.99
C ARG A 83 3.94 17.10 0.47
N VAL A 84 3.97 18.33 -0.03
CA VAL A 84 3.86 18.66 -1.47
C VAL A 84 4.88 17.89 -2.33
N SER A 85 6.11 17.70 -1.86
CA SER A 85 7.15 16.93 -2.56
C SER A 85 6.85 15.42 -2.63
N LEU A 86 6.10 14.88 -1.68
CA LEU A 86 5.63 13.50 -1.70
C LEU A 86 4.44 13.37 -2.66
N ILE A 87 3.47 14.28 -2.58
CA ILE A 87 2.31 14.32 -3.48
C ILE A 87 2.74 14.29 -4.95
N GLY A 88 3.68 15.15 -5.36
CA GLY A 88 4.15 15.17 -6.75
C GLY A 88 4.75 13.83 -7.22
N HIS A 89 5.47 13.14 -6.34
CA HIS A 89 6.03 11.83 -6.65
C HIS A 89 4.97 10.72 -6.69
N LEU A 90 3.97 10.79 -5.81
CA LEU A 90 2.88 9.82 -5.80
C LEU A 90 1.95 10.00 -7.00
N THR A 91 1.67 11.23 -7.42
CA THR A 91 0.91 11.51 -8.65
C THR A 91 1.61 10.96 -9.88
N ASP A 92 2.93 11.13 -9.98
CA ASP A 92 3.76 10.57 -11.06
C ASP A 92 3.68 9.04 -11.10
N LEU A 93 3.78 8.38 -9.95
CA LEU A 93 3.68 6.91 -9.85
C LEU A 93 2.26 6.36 -10.05
N ALA A 94 1.24 7.09 -9.60
CA ALA A 94 -0.16 6.69 -9.70
C ALA A 94 -0.72 6.89 -11.12
N THR A 95 -0.07 7.73 -11.94
CA THR A 95 -0.45 7.97 -13.33
C THR A 95 0.44 7.08 -14.21
N PRO A 96 -0.04 5.91 -14.68
CA PRO A 96 0.72 5.12 -15.65
C PRO A 96 0.85 5.96 -16.91
N GLY A 97 2.07 6.41 -17.21
CA GLY A 97 2.40 7.41 -18.23
C GLY A 97 1.35 7.60 -19.32
N ASP A 98 0.70 8.76 -19.29
CA ASP A 98 0.16 9.38 -20.49
C ASP A 98 1.29 10.25 -21.04
N PRO A 99 2.09 9.78 -22.01
CA PRO A 99 3.09 10.63 -22.68
C PRO A 99 2.45 11.71 -23.57
N ASP A 100 1.11 11.85 -23.63
CA ASP A 100 0.38 12.68 -24.58
C ASP A 100 -0.36 13.88 -23.92
N ALA A 101 0.26 14.55 -22.96
CA ALA A 101 -0.25 15.82 -22.42
C ALA A 101 0.76 16.97 -22.54
N GLN A 102 1.62 16.90 -23.57
CA GLN A 102 2.44 18.02 -23.99
C GLN A 102 2.28 18.27 -25.50
N GLU A 103 1.07 18.59 -25.97
CA GLU A 103 0.83 19.45 -27.14
C GLU A 103 -0.51 20.18 -26.99
N GLY A 104 -0.49 21.52 -27.04
CA GLY A 104 -1.67 22.38 -27.02
C GLY A 104 -1.42 23.78 -26.46
#